data_AF-A0A2N7WQF1-F1
#
_entry.id   AF-A0A2N7WQF1-F1
#
_cell.length_a   1.000
_cell.length_b   1.000
_cell.length_c   1.000
_cell.angle_alpha   90.00
_cell.angle_beta   90.00
_cell.angle_gamma   90.00
#
_symmetry.space_group_name_H-M   'P 1'
#
loop_
_entity.id
_entity.type
_entity.pdbx_description
1 polymer ?
#
loop_
_entity_poly.entity_id
_entity_poly.type
_entity_poly.pdbx_seq_one_letter_code
_entity_poly.pdbx_strand_id
1 'polypeptide(L)'
;MSGTTRLQPAVRPEPTHGAAECMHGAEVACGAIDRFLGRDSSGEVCTTRRAGVSCVCVVRNDLARARRVMAWIHARRLAFALLLGFMSQMAWSATFGAATRLPEHYRLVPERSSVALSVQIIGHTHLRMRFRRIDAELDRPPGHADDPLVTVTIDAASVDANKPFATPIVKSRAVLDVEHYPSIRFASTRFVKTANDTGFLTGNLTIRGATRPVTLFVTFEERSDGHPLRQDQSVSFAADGHFSRAAFGLSAWSSTIGDDIHLTIHAEFIPVR
;
A
#
# COMPACT_ATOMS: atom_id res chain seq x y z
N MET A 1 68.09 -12.67 4.80
CA MET A 1 69.20 -11.73 5.07
C MET A 1 69.91 -11.44 3.75
N SER A 2 70.56 -10.29 3.66
CA SER A 2 71.14 -9.64 2.47
C SER A 2 70.11 -8.83 1.67
N GLY A 3 70.23 -7.51 1.52
CA GLY A 3 71.39 -6.64 1.74
C GLY A 3 71.54 -5.75 0.51
N THR A 4 71.25 -4.47 0.69
CA THR A 4 71.35 -3.37 -0.29
C THR A 4 72.78 -3.12 -0.77
N THR A 5 72.96 -2.45 -1.92
CA THR A 5 73.55 -1.06 -2.02
C THR A 5 74.37 -0.78 -3.32
N ARG A 6 73.93 0.29 -4.04
CA ARG A 6 74.62 1.35 -4.86
C ARG A 6 75.59 1.04 -6.02
N LEU A 7 75.55 1.94 -7.03
CA LEU A 7 76.54 3.03 -7.27
C LEU A 7 76.08 4.05 -8.35
N GLN A 8 76.52 5.31 -8.19
CA GLN A 8 76.26 6.57 -8.94
C GLN A 8 77.27 6.78 -10.13
N PRO A 9 77.59 8.01 -10.62
CA PRO A 9 76.85 9.05 -11.38
C PRO A 9 77.62 9.53 -12.66
N ALA A 10 77.08 10.47 -13.45
CA ALA A 10 77.81 11.52 -14.24
C ALA A 10 76.78 12.49 -14.90
N VAL A 11 76.65 13.77 -14.57
CA VAL A 11 77.41 15.02 -14.93
C VAL A 11 77.21 15.50 -16.39
N ARG A 12 76.86 16.80 -16.52
CA ARG A 12 76.30 17.58 -17.67
C ARG A 12 77.30 17.87 -18.82
N PRO A 13 76.82 18.47 -19.94
CA PRO A 13 77.02 19.92 -20.13
C PRO A 13 75.82 20.71 -20.72
N GLU A 14 75.79 22.01 -20.37
CA GLU A 14 75.03 23.17 -20.90
C GLU A 14 75.73 23.76 -22.17
N PRO A 15 75.36 24.94 -22.74
CA PRO A 15 74.06 25.56 -23.06
C PRO A 15 74.05 26.16 -24.51
N THR A 16 72.93 26.74 -24.97
CA THR A 16 72.96 28.00 -25.76
C THR A 16 71.74 28.86 -25.42
N HIS A 17 72.01 30.07 -24.91
CA HIS A 17 71.03 31.07 -24.50
C HIS A 17 70.52 31.88 -25.70
N GLY A 18 69.20 32.09 -25.76
CA GLY A 18 68.56 33.18 -26.49
C GLY A 18 68.11 34.29 -25.52
N ALA A 19 68.17 35.54 -25.97
CA ALA A 19 67.93 36.77 -25.19
C ALA A 19 66.45 36.98 -24.79
N ALA A 20 66.22 37.80 -23.76
CA ALA A 20 64.89 38.23 -23.28
C ALA A 20 64.82 39.76 -23.12
N GLU A 21 63.68 40.36 -23.50
CA GLU A 21 63.35 41.79 -23.39
C GLU A 21 62.56 42.11 -22.11
N CYS A 22 62.86 43.26 -21.48
CA CYS A 22 62.14 43.79 -20.32
C CYS A 22 61.28 45.01 -20.70
N MET A 23 60.00 45.01 -20.31
CA MET A 23 59.07 46.12 -20.55
C MET A 23 59.36 47.33 -19.65
N HIS A 24 60.34 48.16 -20.01
CA HIS A 24 60.40 49.62 -19.73
C HIS A 24 61.37 50.37 -20.67
N GLY A 25 61.63 49.84 -21.88
CA GLY A 25 62.30 50.62 -22.94
C GLY A 25 63.81 50.83 -22.77
N ALA A 26 64.52 49.88 -22.17
CA ALA A 26 65.98 49.82 -22.25
C ALA A 26 66.43 48.37 -22.49
N GLU A 27 67.16 48.14 -23.59
CA GLU A 27 67.88 46.90 -23.84
C GLU A 27 68.98 46.75 -22.78
N VAL A 28 68.90 45.71 -21.95
CA VAL A 28 69.96 45.37 -21.01
C VAL A 28 70.41 43.95 -21.33
N ALA A 29 71.64 43.81 -21.81
CA ALA A 29 72.29 42.52 -21.97
C ALA A 29 72.38 41.83 -20.60
N CYS A 30 71.85 40.61 -20.48
CA CYS A 30 72.07 39.73 -19.33
C CYS A 30 73.54 39.27 -19.28
N GLY A 31 74.44 40.16 -18.86
CA GLY A 31 75.80 39.83 -18.45
C GLY A 31 75.89 39.79 -16.92
N ALA A 32 76.34 38.66 -16.39
CA ALA A 32 76.68 38.40 -14.98
C ALA A 32 75.50 38.15 -14.01
N ILE A 33 75.11 36.88 -13.85
CA ILE A 33 74.38 36.37 -12.69
C ILE A 33 75.40 35.82 -11.70
N ASP A 34 75.52 36.44 -10.52
CA ASP A 34 76.62 36.18 -9.57
C ASP A 34 76.27 35.20 -8.43
N ARG A 35 75.05 34.64 -8.38
CA ARG A 35 74.72 33.52 -7.47
C ARG A 35 73.36 32.88 -7.76
N PHE A 36 73.35 31.56 -7.87
CA PHE A 36 72.16 30.71 -7.94
C PHE A 36 71.75 30.27 -6.52
N LEU A 37 70.51 30.52 -6.08
CA LEU A 37 70.07 30.27 -4.70
C LEU A 37 69.09 29.09 -4.51
N GLY A 38 68.92 28.22 -5.51
CA GLY A 38 68.22 26.92 -5.36
C GLY A 38 66.90 26.80 -6.16
N ARG A 39 66.36 25.57 -6.22
CA ARG A 39 65.28 25.14 -7.13
C ARG A 39 64.13 24.49 -6.34
N ASP A 40 62.89 24.89 -6.61
CA ASP A 40 61.63 24.27 -6.15
C ASP A 40 60.96 23.54 -7.34
N SER A 41 60.18 22.50 -7.03
CA SER A 41 59.34 21.69 -7.94
C SER A 41 58.37 22.43 -8.89
N SER A 42 58.21 23.75 -8.80
CA SER A 42 57.22 24.54 -9.54
C SER A 42 57.76 25.54 -10.57
N GLY A 43 59.07 25.58 -10.81
CA GLY A 43 59.69 26.43 -11.83
C GLY A 43 60.59 27.54 -11.27
N GLU A 44 61.43 28.13 -12.11
CA GLU A 44 62.52 29.01 -11.70
C GLU A 44 62.04 30.42 -11.34
N VAL A 45 62.30 30.85 -10.09
CA VAL A 45 62.12 32.22 -9.62
C VAL A 45 63.49 32.85 -9.44
N CYS A 46 63.80 33.87 -10.24
CA CYS A 46 65.00 34.70 -10.05
C CYS A 46 64.59 36.03 -9.43
N THR A 47 65.24 36.43 -8.34
CA THR A 47 65.11 37.78 -7.77
C THR A 47 66.45 38.50 -7.96
N THR A 48 66.42 39.70 -8.55
CA THR A 48 67.59 40.58 -8.57
C THR A 48 67.31 41.76 -7.65
N ARG A 49 68.31 42.16 -6.86
CA ARG A 49 68.18 43.21 -5.86
C ARG A 49 68.96 44.43 -6.32
N ARG A 50 68.33 45.34 -7.06
CA ARG A 50 68.82 46.71 -7.21
C ARG A 50 67.64 47.67 -7.27
N ALA A 51 67.59 48.58 -6.30
CA ALA A 51 66.63 49.67 -6.18
C ALA A 51 65.13 49.27 -6.22
N GLY A 52 64.65 48.59 -5.16
CA GLY A 52 63.26 48.75 -4.70
C GLY A 52 62.11 48.27 -5.60
N VAL A 53 62.35 47.59 -6.71
CA VAL A 53 61.29 47.07 -7.60
C VAL A 53 61.43 45.55 -7.76
N SER A 54 60.39 44.79 -7.41
CA SER A 54 60.28 43.36 -7.70
C SER A 54 59.65 43.15 -9.08
N CYS A 55 60.41 42.65 -10.04
CA CYS A 55 59.87 42.19 -11.33
C CYS A 55 59.67 40.67 -11.30
N VAL A 56 58.49 40.22 -11.76
CA VAL A 56 58.16 38.80 -11.97
C VAL A 56 58.19 38.55 -13.47
N CYS A 57 59.09 37.69 -13.94
CA CYS A 57 59.09 37.22 -15.34
C CYS A 57 58.41 35.84 -15.42
N VAL A 58 57.38 35.72 -16.26
CA VAL A 58 56.69 34.45 -16.54
C VAL A 58 57.11 33.99 -17.94
N VAL A 59 57.72 32.81 -18.02
CA VAL A 59 58.03 32.15 -19.29
C VAL A 59 56.71 31.75 -19.96
N ARG A 60 56.40 32.35 -21.12
CA ARG A 60 55.24 32.01 -21.96
C ARG A 60 55.36 30.56 -22.42
N ASN A 61 54.56 29.68 -21.84
CA ASN A 61 54.51 28.28 -22.23
C ASN A 61 53.48 28.09 -23.36
N ASP A 62 54.03 27.79 -24.53
CA ASP A 62 53.55 26.91 -25.59
C ASP A 62 52.04 26.55 -25.60
N LEU A 63 51.29 27.24 -26.47
CA LEU A 63 49.85 27.07 -26.75
C LEU A 63 49.48 25.64 -27.23
N ALA A 64 50.45 24.77 -27.48
CA ALA A 64 50.24 23.41 -27.95
C ALA A 64 49.75 22.43 -26.85
N ARG A 65 50.03 22.69 -25.55
CA ARG A 65 49.53 21.83 -24.44
C ARG A 65 48.08 22.13 -24.05
N ALA A 66 47.63 23.37 -24.19
CA ALA A 66 46.25 23.77 -23.86
C ALA A 66 45.21 23.10 -24.77
N ARG A 67 45.56 22.84 -26.04
CA ARG A 67 44.68 22.15 -27.00
C ARG A 67 44.45 20.67 -26.67
N ARG A 68 45.39 19.99 -26.03
CA ARG A 68 45.26 18.56 -25.69
C ARG A 68 44.47 18.31 -24.41
N VAL A 69 44.49 19.26 -23.47
CA VAL A 69 43.73 19.15 -22.20
C VAL A 69 42.25 19.53 -22.41
N MET A 70 41.95 20.52 -23.26
CA MET A 70 40.57 20.91 -23.56
C MET A 70 39.78 19.83 -24.33
N ALA A 71 40.43 19.05 -25.20
CA ALA A 71 39.79 17.93 -25.91
C ALA A 71 39.35 16.79 -24.98
N TRP A 72 40.07 16.57 -23.86
CA TRP A 72 39.76 15.54 -22.87
C TRP A 72 38.57 15.94 -21.97
N ILE A 73 38.39 17.25 -21.72
CA ILE A 73 37.31 17.79 -20.87
C ILE A 73 35.97 17.82 -21.62
N HIS A 74 35.95 18.08 -22.93
CA HIS A 74 34.71 18.05 -23.72
C HIS A 74 34.19 16.63 -24.01
N ALA A 75 35.08 15.64 -24.13
CA ALA A 75 34.68 14.24 -24.37
C ALA A 75 34.02 13.58 -23.13
N ARG A 76 34.38 13.97 -21.90
CA ARG A 76 33.75 13.43 -20.68
C ARG A 76 32.48 14.16 -20.24
N ARG A 77 32.20 15.36 -20.75
CA ARG A 77 30.95 16.10 -20.45
C ARG A 77 29.76 15.67 -21.32
N LEU A 78 29.99 15.10 -22.49
CA LEU A 78 28.93 14.58 -23.37
C LEU A 78 28.42 13.18 -22.97
N ALA A 79 29.22 12.37 -22.28
CA ALA A 79 28.79 11.05 -21.81
C ALA A 79 27.97 11.10 -20.50
N PHE A 80 28.09 12.17 -19.70
CA PHE A 80 27.35 12.30 -18.43
C PHE A 80 25.98 13.01 -18.60
N ALA A 81 25.80 13.80 -19.67
CA ALA A 81 24.54 14.48 -19.96
C ALA A 81 23.50 13.58 -20.67
N LEU A 82 23.91 12.47 -21.29
CA LEU A 82 23.00 11.52 -21.94
C LEU A 82 22.43 10.45 -21.01
N LEU A 83 22.95 10.28 -19.79
CA LEU A 83 22.37 9.40 -18.77
C LEU A 83 21.39 10.12 -17.81
N LEU A 84 21.42 11.45 -17.74
CA LEU A 84 20.45 12.25 -16.97
C LEU A 84 19.24 12.72 -17.80
N GLY A 85 19.31 12.66 -19.13
CA GLY A 85 18.19 13.03 -20.02
C GLY A 85 17.15 11.93 -20.21
N PHE A 86 17.48 10.66 -19.94
CA PHE A 86 16.57 9.53 -20.14
C PHE A 86 15.70 9.21 -18.91
N MET A 87 15.97 9.84 -17.77
CA MET A 87 15.17 9.69 -16.54
C MET A 87 13.99 10.68 -16.46
N SER A 88 13.82 11.56 -17.45
CA SER A 88 12.79 12.61 -17.44
C SER A 88 11.65 12.38 -18.44
N GLN A 89 11.52 11.20 -19.05
CA GLN A 89 10.45 10.91 -20.02
C GLN A 89 9.50 9.75 -19.65
N MET A 90 9.60 9.20 -18.44
CA MET A 90 8.61 8.23 -17.91
C MET A 90 7.68 8.85 -16.85
N ALA A 91 7.46 10.17 -16.92
CA ALA A 91 6.35 10.82 -16.22
C ALA A 91 5.17 11.04 -17.18
N TRP A 92 4.89 10.08 -18.07
CA TRP A 92 3.64 10.06 -18.79
C TRP A 92 2.59 9.40 -17.89
N SER A 93 1.86 10.27 -17.18
CA SER A 93 0.44 10.14 -16.88
C SER A 93 -0.09 8.72 -16.73
N ALA A 94 0.26 8.05 -15.62
CA ALA A 94 -0.61 7.03 -15.08
C ALA A 94 -1.78 7.72 -14.36
N THR A 95 -2.61 8.43 -15.12
CA THR A 95 -3.98 8.70 -14.68
C THR A 95 -4.66 7.34 -14.74
N PHE A 96 -4.49 6.53 -13.70
CA PHE A 96 -5.31 5.34 -13.51
C PHE A 96 -6.75 5.85 -13.45
N GLY A 97 -7.47 5.72 -14.56
CA GLY A 97 -8.90 5.93 -14.57
C GLY A 97 -9.47 4.96 -13.56
N ALA A 98 -9.96 5.48 -12.43
CA ALA A 98 -10.78 4.70 -11.53
C ALA A 98 -12.00 4.27 -12.37
N ALA A 99 -12.02 3.02 -12.80
CA ALA A 99 -13.17 2.45 -13.46
C ALA A 99 -14.35 2.58 -12.50
N THR A 100 -15.22 3.54 -12.77
CA THR A 100 -16.40 3.76 -11.95
C THR A 100 -17.33 2.58 -12.23
N ARG A 101 -17.26 1.55 -11.38
CA ARG A 101 -18.24 0.46 -11.45
C ARG A 101 -19.62 1.05 -11.22
N LEU A 102 -20.56 0.69 -12.09
CA LEU A 102 -21.97 0.97 -11.88
C LEU A 102 -22.41 0.34 -10.55
N PRO A 103 -23.44 0.89 -9.89
CA PRO A 103 -24.02 0.23 -8.73
C PRO A 103 -24.45 -1.17 -9.12
N GLU A 104 -23.98 -2.17 -8.38
CA GLU A 104 -24.41 -3.56 -8.56
C GLU A 104 -25.42 -3.89 -7.46
N HIS A 105 -26.65 -4.20 -7.88
CA HIS A 105 -27.73 -4.60 -7.01
C HIS A 105 -27.93 -6.11 -7.08
N TYR A 106 -28.06 -6.75 -5.94
CA TYR A 106 -28.25 -8.18 -5.83
C TYR A 106 -29.44 -8.52 -4.92
N ARG A 107 -30.12 -9.61 -5.25
CA ARG A 107 -31.20 -10.19 -4.43
C ARG A 107 -30.83 -11.58 -3.93
N LEU A 108 -31.25 -11.90 -2.71
CA LEU A 108 -31.10 -13.23 -2.14
C LEU A 108 -31.86 -14.28 -2.97
N VAL A 109 -31.31 -15.50 -3.05
CA VAL A 109 -32.00 -16.69 -3.55
C VAL A 109 -32.47 -17.52 -2.35
N PRO A 110 -33.76 -17.47 -1.97
CA PRO A 110 -34.25 -18.09 -0.74
C PRO A 110 -34.00 -19.61 -0.66
N GLU A 111 -34.08 -20.31 -1.79
CA GLU A 111 -33.92 -21.77 -1.87
C GLU A 111 -32.47 -22.24 -1.63
N ARG A 112 -31.51 -21.33 -1.78
CA ARG A 112 -30.07 -21.57 -1.59
C ARG A 112 -29.50 -20.80 -0.39
N SER A 113 -30.39 -20.29 0.47
CA SER A 113 -30.03 -19.49 1.63
C SER A 113 -30.68 -20.03 2.89
N SER A 114 -30.03 -19.83 4.03
CA SER A 114 -30.54 -20.26 5.33
C SER A 114 -30.07 -19.34 6.45
N VAL A 115 -30.94 -19.14 7.44
CA VAL A 115 -30.63 -18.46 8.71
C VAL A 115 -31.02 -19.40 9.84
N ALA A 116 -30.04 -19.79 10.64
CA ALA A 116 -30.20 -20.68 11.79
C ALA A 116 -29.74 -19.99 13.07
N LEU A 117 -30.48 -20.22 14.15
CA LEU A 117 -30.13 -19.81 15.50
C LEU A 117 -29.97 -21.05 16.38
N SER A 118 -29.06 -21.00 17.33
CA SER A 118 -28.85 -22.02 18.35
C SER A 118 -28.68 -21.37 19.71
N VAL A 119 -29.40 -21.87 20.71
CA VAL A 119 -29.28 -21.43 22.10
C VAL A 119 -29.18 -22.63 23.01
N GLN A 120 -28.29 -22.56 24.00
CA GLN A 120 -28.15 -23.61 24.99
C GLN A 120 -29.36 -23.59 25.95
N ILE A 121 -29.88 -24.76 26.22
CA ILE A 121 -30.84 -25.06 27.29
C ILE A 121 -30.09 -25.90 28.34
N ILE A 122 -30.60 -25.91 29.58
CA ILE A 122 -30.09 -26.73 30.68
C ILE A 122 -29.68 -28.15 30.24
N GLY A 123 -28.56 -28.64 30.78
CA GLY A 123 -28.03 -29.98 30.46
C GLY A 123 -27.39 -30.08 29.07
N HIS A 124 -26.66 -29.05 28.62
CA HIS A 124 -25.90 -29.01 27.36
C HIS A 124 -26.71 -29.30 26.08
N THR A 125 -28.04 -29.19 26.17
CA THR A 125 -28.92 -29.41 25.02
C THR A 125 -29.12 -28.10 24.27
N HIS A 126 -29.11 -28.12 22.94
CA HIS A 126 -29.37 -26.92 22.14
C HIS A 126 -30.78 -26.90 21.57
N LEU A 127 -31.48 -25.79 21.76
CA LEU A 127 -32.65 -25.44 20.97
C LEU A 127 -32.15 -24.77 19.69
N ARG A 128 -32.43 -25.41 18.56
CA ARG A 128 -32.09 -24.88 17.23
C ARG A 128 -33.34 -24.39 16.56
N MET A 129 -33.25 -23.22 15.94
CA MET A 129 -34.33 -22.57 15.23
C MET A 129 -33.84 -22.21 13.83
N ARG A 130 -34.73 -22.25 12.84
CA ARG A 130 -34.46 -21.75 11.49
C ARG A 130 -35.63 -20.92 10.99
N PHE A 131 -35.36 -19.97 10.13
CA PHE A 131 -36.38 -19.16 9.46
C PHE A 131 -36.51 -19.63 8.02
N ARG A 132 -37.75 -19.82 7.56
CA ARG A 132 -38.03 -20.33 6.21
C ARG A 132 -38.36 -19.24 5.20
N ARG A 133 -38.64 -18.01 5.68
CA ARG A 133 -39.00 -16.87 4.83
C ARG A 133 -38.08 -15.70 5.16
N ILE A 134 -37.11 -15.50 4.27
CA ILE A 134 -36.04 -14.52 4.37
C ILE A 134 -36.01 -13.77 3.05
N ASP A 135 -35.96 -12.46 3.13
CA ASP A 135 -35.71 -11.54 2.02
C ASP A 135 -34.45 -10.74 2.35
N ALA A 136 -33.56 -10.58 1.37
CA ALA A 136 -32.40 -9.74 1.53
C ALA A 136 -31.93 -9.15 0.19
N GLU A 137 -31.37 -7.95 0.30
CA GLU A 137 -30.75 -7.21 -0.79
C GLU A 137 -29.30 -6.91 -0.43
N LEU A 138 -28.43 -6.91 -1.44
CA LEU A 138 -27.03 -6.52 -1.33
C LEU A 138 -26.72 -5.48 -2.41
N ASP A 139 -26.24 -4.33 -1.97
CA ASP A 139 -25.88 -3.21 -2.82
C ASP A 139 -24.37 -2.95 -2.76
N ARG A 140 -23.75 -2.75 -3.92
CA ARG A 140 -22.38 -2.23 -4.02
C ARG A 140 -22.40 -0.82 -4.60
N PRO A 141 -22.25 0.22 -3.76
CA PRO A 141 -22.27 1.59 -4.25
C PRO A 141 -21.03 1.91 -5.13
N PRO A 142 -21.15 2.80 -6.12
CA PRO A 142 -20.01 3.27 -6.90
C PRO A 142 -18.93 3.86 -5.99
N GLY A 143 -17.68 3.43 -6.20
CA GLY A 143 -16.54 3.89 -5.39
C GLY A 143 -16.43 3.29 -3.99
N HIS A 144 -17.38 2.46 -3.55
CA HIS A 144 -17.37 1.77 -2.25
C HIS A 144 -17.58 0.25 -2.43
N ALA A 145 -16.99 -0.32 -3.49
CA ALA A 145 -17.14 -1.75 -3.78
C ALA A 145 -16.62 -2.66 -2.65
N ASP A 146 -15.70 -2.15 -1.82
CA ASP A 146 -15.13 -2.85 -0.67
C ASP A 146 -15.98 -2.74 0.61
N ASP A 147 -17.08 -1.99 0.59
CA ASP A 147 -18.02 -1.82 1.71
C ASP A 147 -19.48 -1.99 1.24
N PRO A 148 -19.91 -3.25 0.94
CA PRO A 148 -21.26 -3.53 0.50
C PRO A 148 -22.29 -3.28 1.61
N LEU A 149 -23.46 -2.79 1.21
CA LEU A 149 -24.62 -2.62 2.08
C LEU A 149 -25.54 -3.83 1.95
N VAL A 150 -26.00 -4.38 3.08
CA VAL A 150 -26.87 -5.54 3.14
C VAL A 150 -28.09 -5.19 3.99
N THR A 151 -29.27 -5.36 3.42
CA THR A 151 -30.55 -5.19 4.13
C THR A 151 -31.29 -6.51 4.14
N VAL A 152 -31.75 -6.94 5.30
CA VAL A 152 -32.43 -8.23 5.50
C VAL A 152 -33.76 -8.01 6.22
N THR A 153 -34.80 -8.68 5.74
CA THR A 153 -36.08 -8.83 6.41
C THR A 153 -36.42 -10.31 6.55
N ILE A 154 -36.65 -10.76 7.77
CA ILE A 154 -37.04 -12.13 8.09
C ILE A 154 -38.46 -12.11 8.65
N ASP A 155 -39.33 -12.96 8.13
CA ASP A 155 -40.65 -13.17 8.73
C ASP A 155 -40.50 -14.01 10.01
N ALA A 156 -40.82 -13.41 11.16
CA ALA A 156 -40.68 -14.02 12.47
C ALA A 156 -41.60 -15.23 12.66
N ALA A 157 -42.79 -15.23 12.04
CA ALA A 157 -43.72 -16.35 12.08
C ALA A 157 -43.24 -17.55 11.23
N SER A 158 -42.22 -17.38 10.39
CA SER A 158 -41.59 -18.48 9.64
C SER A 158 -40.62 -19.34 10.45
N VAL A 159 -40.42 -19.01 11.74
CA VAL A 159 -39.55 -19.78 12.63
C VAL A 159 -40.04 -21.22 12.81
N ASP A 160 -39.08 -22.14 12.76
CA ASP A 160 -39.27 -23.56 13.06
C ASP A 160 -38.16 -24.04 13.98
N ALA A 161 -38.53 -24.62 15.12
CA ALA A 161 -37.60 -25.16 16.09
C ALA A 161 -37.42 -26.68 15.91
N ASN A 162 -36.23 -27.19 16.25
CA ASN A 162 -35.96 -28.63 16.23
C ASN A 162 -36.80 -29.44 17.25
N LYS A 163 -37.44 -28.77 18.22
CA LYS A 163 -38.36 -29.37 19.17
C LYS A 163 -39.80 -28.94 18.83
N PRO A 164 -40.72 -29.85 18.48
CA PRO A 164 -42.06 -29.49 18.02
C PRO A 164 -42.84 -28.57 18.98
N PHE A 165 -42.70 -28.79 20.29
CA PHE A 165 -43.37 -27.98 21.31
C PHE A 165 -42.79 -26.56 21.43
N ALA A 166 -41.55 -26.33 20.98
CA ALA A 166 -40.88 -25.05 21.17
C ALA A 166 -41.31 -24.01 20.13
N THR A 167 -41.63 -24.43 18.90
CA THR A 167 -42.09 -23.52 17.83
C THR A 167 -43.25 -22.59 18.26
N PRO A 168 -44.38 -23.08 18.82
CA PRO A 168 -45.45 -22.19 19.27
C PRO A 168 -45.01 -21.26 20.42
N ILE A 169 -44.11 -21.71 21.32
CA ILE A 169 -43.60 -20.89 22.42
C ILE A 169 -42.70 -19.76 21.89
N VAL A 170 -41.81 -20.05 20.94
CA VAL A 170 -40.92 -19.06 20.31
C VAL A 170 -41.73 -17.99 19.57
N LYS A 171 -42.84 -18.37 18.94
CA LYS A 171 -43.74 -17.41 18.26
C LYS A 171 -44.56 -16.57 19.24
N SER A 172 -44.78 -17.05 20.45
CA SER A 172 -45.66 -16.41 21.43
C SER A 172 -45.17 -15.03 21.89
N ARG A 173 -46.07 -14.29 22.55
CA ARG A 173 -45.81 -13.00 23.19
C ARG A 173 -44.65 -13.00 24.20
N ALA A 174 -44.33 -14.17 24.76
CA ALA A 174 -43.24 -14.31 25.73
C ALA A 174 -41.84 -14.24 25.07
N VAL A 175 -41.76 -14.50 23.76
CA VAL A 175 -40.49 -14.56 23.02
C VAL A 175 -40.54 -13.59 21.84
N LEU A 176 -40.87 -14.02 20.62
CA LEU A 176 -40.82 -13.14 19.44
C LEU A 176 -42.03 -12.22 19.29
N ASP A 177 -43.18 -12.61 19.88
CA ASP A 177 -44.44 -11.86 19.77
C ASP A 177 -44.82 -11.55 18.31
N VAL A 178 -44.90 -12.61 17.49
CA VAL A 178 -44.98 -12.47 16.01
C VAL A 178 -46.24 -11.75 15.51
N GLU A 179 -47.30 -11.70 16.33
CA GLU A 179 -48.53 -10.96 16.03
C GLU A 179 -48.30 -9.44 16.05
N HIS A 180 -47.46 -8.94 16.97
CA HIS A 180 -47.16 -7.51 17.09
C HIS A 180 -45.86 -7.12 16.39
N TYR A 181 -44.93 -8.08 16.24
CA TYR A 181 -43.61 -7.89 15.64
C TYR A 181 -43.36 -8.96 14.57
N PRO A 182 -44.03 -8.87 13.40
CA PRO A 182 -43.97 -9.92 12.37
C PRO A 182 -42.61 -10.00 11.66
N SER A 183 -41.76 -8.96 11.77
CA SER A 183 -40.48 -8.88 11.07
C SER A 183 -39.29 -8.78 12.03
N ILE A 184 -38.25 -9.57 11.77
CA ILE A 184 -36.88 -9.35 12.26
C ILE A 184 -36.10 -8.65 11.14
N ARG A 185 -35.32 -7.62 11.46
CA ARG A 185 -34.63 -6.81 10.44
C ARG A 185 -33.14 -6.69 10.77
N PHE A 186 -32.31 -6.69 9.74
CA PHE A 186 -30.89 -6.35 9.84
C PHE A 186 -30.52 -5.35 8.75
N ALA A 187 -29.75 -4.33 9.11
CA ALA A 187 -29.17 -3.38 8.16
C ALA A 187 -27.69 -3.22 8.47
N SER A 188 -26.82 -3.57 7.52
CA SER A 188 -25.38 -3.39 7.70
C SER A 188 -25.03 -1.91 7.80
N THR A 189 -23.97 -1.64 8.56
CA THR A 189 -23.42 -0.29 8.75
C THR A 189 -21.97 -0.20 8.31
N ARG A 190 -21.27 -1.34 8.27
CA ARG A 190 -19.86 -1.40 7.87
C ARG A 190 -19.45 -2.83 7.56
N PHE A 191 -18.73 -3.01 6.47
CA PHE A 191 -17.98 -4.20 6.16
C PHE A 191 -16.48 -3.93 6.24
N VAL A 192 -15.73 -4.89 6.79
CA VAL A 192 -14.27 -4.84 6.85
C VAL A 192 -13.73 -6.16 6.33
N LYS A 193 -13.17 -6.16 5.12
CA LYS A 193 -12.52 -7.34 4.54
C LYS A 193 -11.24 -7.68 5.31
N THR A 194 -11.01 -8.97 5.54
CA THR A 194 -9.78 -9.54 6.10
C THR A 194 -9.09 -10.42 5.04
N ALA A 195 -7.99 -11.09 5.41
CA ALA A 195 -7.28 -11.99 4.50
C ALA A 195 -8.10 -13.26 4.19
N ASN A 196 -7.70 -14.02 3.17
CA ASN A 196 -8.26 -15.34 2.85
C ASN A 196 -9.78 -15.36 2.65
N ASP A 197 -10.31 -14.37 1.94
CA ASP A 197 -11.74 -14.30 1.61
C ASP A 197 -12.66 -14.37 2.84
N THR A 198 -12.26 -13.66 3.89
CA THR A 198 -13.07 -13.45 5.09
C THR A 198 -13.30 -11.96 5.33
N GLY A 199 -14.19 -11.63 6.27
CA GLY A 199 -14.39 -10.26 6.73
C GLY A 199 -15.31 -10.17 7.93
N PHE A 200 -15.54 -8.95 8.41
CA PHE A 200 -16.49 -8.65 9.46
C PHE A 200 -17.58 -7.72 8.92
N LEU A 201 -18.84 -8.14 9.06
CA LEU A 201 -20.01 -7.33 8.73
C LEU A 201 -20.68 -6.88 10.02
N THR A 202 -20.59 -5.58 10.33
CA THR A 202 -21.32 -4.98 11.46
C THR A 202 -22.62 -4.38 10.95
N GLY A 203 -23.70 -4.57 11.71
CA GLY A 203 -25.00 -3.96 11.40
C GLY A 203 -25.95 -3.92 12.57
N ASN A 204 -27.07 -3.23 12.35
CA ASN A 204 -28.13 -3.07 13.34
C ASN A 204 -29.16 -4.18 13.18
N LEU A 205 -29.18 -5.11 14.13
CA LEU A 205 -30.21 -6.14 14.25
C LEU A 205 -31.38 -5.60 15.06
N THR A 206 -32.60 -5.81 14.58
CA THR A 206 -33.84 -5.44 15.26
C THR A 206 -34.71 -6.67 15.47
N ILE A 207 -34.96 -7.01 16.73
CA ILE A 207 -35.85 -8.10 17.14
C ILE A 207 -36.84 -7.55 18.16
N ARG A 208 -38.14 -7.79 17.94
CA ARG A 208 -39.24 -7.34 18.83
C ARG A 208 -39.15 -5.85 19.19
N GLY A 209 -38.84 -5.02 18.19
CA GLY A 209 -38.71 -3.56 18.33
C GLY A 209 -37.44 -3.06 19.02
N ALA A 210 -36.60 -3.93 19.58
CA ALA A 210 -35.30 -3.56 20.14
C ALA A 210 -34.22 -3.65 19.07
N THR A 211 -33.43 -2.59 18.90
CA THR A 211 -32.31 -2.54 17.94
C THR A 211 -30.97 -2.54 18.66
N ARG A 212 -30.06 -3.42 18.24
CA ARG A 212 -28.69 -3.54 18.77
C ARG A 212 -27.68 -3.79 17.64
N PRO A 213 -26.45 -3.25 17.74
CA PRO A 213 -25.39 -3.59 16.81
C PRO A 213 -24.95 -5.05 17.04
N VAL A 214 -24.77 -5.79 15.97
CA VAL A 214 -24.17 -7.14 15.95
C VAL A 214 -23.09 -7.17 14.87
N THR A 215 -22.07 -7.99 15.08
CA THR A 215 -20.99 -8.20 14.12
C THR A 215 -20.97 -9.67 13.73
N LEU A 216 -20.97 -9.91 12.43
CA LEU A 216 -20.91 -11.24 11.82
C LEU A 216 -19.52 -11.44 11.23
N PHE A 217 -18.93 -12.59 11.50
CA PHE A 217 -17.76 -13.07 10.78
C PHE A 217 -18.22 -13.71 9.48
N VAL A 218 -17.78 -13.19 8.34
CA VAL A 218 -18.19 -13.60 7.00
C VAL A 218 -17.05 -14.36 6.35
N THR A 219 -17.37 -15.48 5.72
CA THR A 219 -16.47 -16.24 4.84
C THR A 219 -17.09 -16.29 3.46
N PHE A 220 -16.41 -15.75 2.44
CA PHE A 220 -16.88 -15.88 1.06
C PHE A 220 -16.63 -17.29 0.58
N GLU A 221 -17.66 -17.92 0.03
CA GLU A 221 -17.55 -19.25 -0.56
C GLU A 221 -17.08 -19.09 -2.01
N GLU A 222 -16.14 -19.94 -2.46
CA GLU A 222 -15.51 -19.79 -3.77
C GLU A 222 -16.52 -19.76 -4.91
N ARG A 223 -16.26 -18.86 -5.85
CA ARG A 223 -17.01 -18.63 -7.07
C ARG A 223 -16.68 -19.76 -8.07
N SER A 224 -17.39 -20.88 -8.04
CA SER A 224 -17.18 -21.91 -9.06
C SER A 224 -18.35 -22.87 -9.18
N ASP A 225 -19.02 -22.85 -10.32
CA ASP A 225 -19.59 -24.09 -10.87
C ASP A 225 -18.82 -24.58 -12.11
N GLY A 226 -17.74 -23.90 -12.52
CA GLY A 226 -16.87 -24.32 -13.62
C GLY A 226 -17.60 -24.57 -14.96
N HIS A 227 -18.87 -24.16 -15.06
CA HIS A 227 -19.72 -24.46 -16.20
C HIS A 227 -19.50 -23.37 -17.26
N PRO A 228 -18.97 -23.70 -18.46
CA PRO A 228 -18.65 -22.71 -19.49
C PRO A 228 -19.87 -21.93 -20.02
N LEU A 229 -21.09 -22.31 -19.62
CA LEU A 229 -22.36 -21.67 -20.01
C LEU A 229 -23.06 -20.94 -18.85
N ARG A 230 -22.60 -21.07 -17.61
CA ARG A 230 -23.07 -20.30 -16.46
C ARG A 230 -21.98 -19.31 -16.09
N GLN A 231 -22.03 -18.12 -16.68
CA GLN A 231 -21.46 -16.94 -16.03
C GLN A 231 -22.39 -16.58 -14.87
N ASP A 232 -22.41 -17.45 -13.88
CA ASP A 232 -23.04 -17.24 -12.60
C ASP A 232 -22.34 -16.00 -12.00
N GLN A 233 -23.04 -14.87 -12.07
CA GLN A 233 -22.62 -13.66 -11.39
C GLN A 233 -23.00 -13.68 -9.91
N SER A 234 -23.39 -14.85 -9.37
CA SER A 234 -23.84 -14.96 -7.99
C SER A 234 -22.69 -14.71 -7.01
N VAL A 235 -23.06 -14.46 -5.76
CA VAL A 235 -22.14 -14.29 -4.65
C VAL A 235 -22.70 -15.12 -3.50
N SER A 236 -21.90 -16.08 -3.03
CA SER A 236 -22.24 -16.91 -1.88
C SER A 236 -21.31 -16.64 -0.72
N PHE A 237 -21.86 -16.66 0.49
CA PHE A 237 -21.07 -16.54 1.71
C PHE A 237 -21.73 -17.28 2.87
N ALA A 238 -20.88 -17.74 3.78
CA ALA A 238 -21.26 -18.15 5.11
C ALA A 238 -21.03 -16.99 6.09
N ALA A 239 -21.84 -16.91 7.14
CA ALA A 239 -21.57 -15.99 8.24
C ALA A 239 -21.93 -16.59 9.60
N ASP A 240 -21.09 -16.31 10.59
CA ASP A 240 -21.27 -16.72 11.97
C ASP A 240 -21.25 -15.51 12.90
N GLY A 241 -22.09 -15.54 13.93
CA GLY A 241 -22.20 -14.44 14.87
C GLY A 241 -22.85 -14.84 16.18
N HIS A 242 -22.72 -13.96 17.17
CA HIS A 242 -23.30 -14.16 18.50
C HIS A 242 -24.01 -12.90 18.96
N PHE A 243 -25.13 -13.06 19.66
CA PHE A 243 -25.81 -11.96 20.33
C PHE A 243 -26.55 -12.40 21.59
N SER A 244 -26.66 -11.49 22.56
CA SER A 244 -27.43 -11.69 23.79
C SER A 244 -28.93 -11.56 23.52
N ARG A 245 -29.73 -12.56 23.88
CA ARG A 245 -31.20 -12.45 23.81
C ARG A 245 -31.75 -11.42 24.80
N ALA A 246 -31.13 -11.29 25.97
CA ALA A 246 -31.54 -10.31 26.99
C ALA A 246 -31.37 -8.87 26.49
N ALA A 247 -30.37 -8.60 25.64
CA ALA A 247 -30.17 -7.29 25.02
C ALA A 247 -31.36 -6.83 24.15
N PHE A 248 -32.18 -7.79 23.69
CA PHE A 248 -33.42 -7.57 22.92
C PHE A 248 -34.70 -7.70 23.77
N GLY A 249 -34.58 -7.78 25.10
CA GLY A 249 -35.73 -7.97 25.99
C GLY A 249 -36.34 -9.37 25.94
N LEU A 250 -35.65 -10.34 25.33
CA LEU A 250 -36.07 -11.73 25.23
C LEU A 250 -35.56 -12.51 26.44
N SER A 251 -35.96 -12.16 27.66
CA SER A 251 -35.37 -12.66 28.92
C SER A 251 -36.11 -13.84 29.58
N ALA A 252 -37.19 -14.34 28.97
CA ALA A 252 -37.99 -15.45 29.50
C ALA A 252 -37.11 -16.70 29.81
N TRP A 253 -37.35 -17.36 30.94
CA TRP A 253 -36.61 -18.55 31.40
C TRP A 253 -35.08 -18.41 31.46
N SER A 254 -34.55 -17.27 31.92
CA SER A 254 -33.10 -17.01 32.10
C SER A 254 -32.33 -18.03 32.96
N SER A 255 -33.01 -18.73 33.87
CA SER A 255 -32.40 -19.83 34.63
C SER A 255 -32.24 -21.14 33.84
N THR A 256 -32.96 -21.30 32.74
CA THR A 256 -33.06 -22.58 31.99
C THR A 256 -32.53 -22.47 30.57
N ILE A 257 -32.63 -21.29 29.96
CA ILE A 257 -32.18 -20.99 28.60
C ILE A 257 -31.03 -19.98 28.70
N GLY A 258 -29.89 -20.30 28.10
CA GLY A 258 -28.72 -19.42 28.03
C GLY A 258 -29.04 -18.09 27.36
N ASP A 259 -28.17 -17.10 27.59
CA ASP A 259 -28.36 -15.76 27.02
C ASP A 259 -27.78 -15.61 25.61
N ASP A 260 -26.67 -16.31 25.34
CA ASP A 260 -25.97 -16.26 24.07
C ASP A 260 -26.70 -17.05 22.98
N ILE A 261 -27.07 -16.35 21.90
CA ILE A 261 -27.59 -16.91 20.67
C ILE A 261 -26.45 -17.01 19.66
N HIS A 262 -26.13 -18.23 19.25
CA HIS A 262 -25.28 -18.45 18.09
C HIS A 262 -26.13 -18.35 16.81
N LEU A 263 -25.69 -17.54 15.86
CA LEU A 263 -26.31 -17.28 14.56
C LEU A 263 -25.38 -17.82 13.47
N THR A 264 -25.91 -18.68 12.61
CA THR A 264 -25.22 -19.21 11.42
C THR A 264 -26.07 -18.93 10.18
N ILE A 265 -25.42 -18.42 9.14
CA ILE A 265 -26.05 -17.99 7.89
C ILE A 265 -25.31 -18.61 6.73
N HIS A 266 -26.06 -19.10 5.74
CA HIS A 266 -25.56 -19.27 4.37
C HIS A 266 -26.44 -18.44 3.46
N ALA A 267 -25.85 -17.66 2.57
CA ALA A 267 -26.61 -16.80 1.68
C ALA A 267 -26.01 -16.80 0.30
N GLU A 268 -26.88 -16.95 -0.70
CA GLU A 268 -26.53 -16.77 -2.10
C GLU A 268 -27.34 -15.61 -2.69
N PHE A 269 -26.66 -14.73 -3.40
CA PHE A 269 -27.21 -13.54 -4.04
C PHE A 269 -26.98 -13.58 -5.54
N ILE A 270 -27.98 -13.17 -6.34
CA ILE A 270 -27.86 -13.03 -7.79
C ILE A 270 -28.09 -11.57 -8.20
N PRO A 271 -27.40 -11.07 -9.24
CA PRO A 271 -27.60 -9.69 -9.68
C PRO A 271 -29.01 -9.48 -10.19
N VAL A 272 -29.58 -8.33 -9.86
CA VAL A 272 -30.82 -7.82 -10.43
C VAL A 272 -30.42 -7.05 -11.69
N ARG A 273 -30.92 -7.49 -12.85
CA ARG A 273 -30.71 -6.80 -14.14
C ARG A 273 -31.85 -5.84 -14.44
#